data_AF-A0A344KZU9-F1
#
_entry.id   AF-A0A344KZU9-F1
#
_cell.length_a   1.000
_cell.length_b   1.000
_cell.length_c   1.000
_cell.angle_alpha   90.00
_cell.angle_beta   90.00
_cell.angle_gamma   90.00
#
_symmetry.space_group_name_H-M   'P 1'
#
loop_
_entity.id
_entity.type
_entity.pdbx_description
1 polymer ?
#
loop_
_entity_poly.entity_id
_entity_poly.type
_entity_poly.pdbx_seq_one_letter_code
_entity_poly.pdbx_strand_id
1 'polypeptide(L)' 'MTLEEKVKASAEELRTSGHPEDAERLERDIEYVSKVWADSPADVFLADDLGDLLECLQRMLAILGRHVTV' A
#
# COMPACT_ATOMS: atom_id res chain seq x y z
N MET A 1 -7.29 12.62 7.24
CA MET A 1 -6.72 11.93 6.07
C MET A 1 -6.33 10.52 6.48
N THR A 2 -6.93 9.50 5.88
CA THR A 2 -6.66 8.08 6.16
C THR A 2 -5.33 7.65 5.53
N LEU A 3 -4.84 6.47 5.91
CA LEU A 3 -3.66 5.87 5.26
C LEU A 3 -3.92 5.66 3.76
N GLU A 4 -5.11 5.18 3.42
CA GLU A 4 -5.52 4.96 2.03
C GLU A 4 -5.49 6.23 1.19
N GLU A 5 -6.03 7.34 1.71
CA GLU A 5 -5.98 8.64 1.03
C GLU A 5 -4.55 9.12 0.78
N LYS A 6 -3.64 8.91 1.74
CA LYS A 6 -2.22 9.27 1.59
C LYS A 6 -1.52 8.43 0.52
N VAL A 7 -1.72 7.11 0.55
CA VAL A 7 -1.08 6.21 -0.42
C VAL A 7 -1.60 6.47 -1.84
N LYS A 8 -2.90 6.74 -2.00
CA LYS A 8 -3.49 7.12 -3.30
C LYS A 8 -2.92 8.44 -3.82
N ALA A 9 -2.70 9.43 -2.95
CA ALA A 9 -2.05 10.67 -3.33
C ALA A 9 -0.61 10.43 -3.83
N SER A 10 0.19 9.61 -3.11
CA SER A 10 1.53 9.26 -3.55
C SER A 10 1.55 8.44 -4.85
N ALA A 11 0.56 7.57 -5.07
CA ALA A 11 0.43 6.84 -6.33
C ALA A 11 0.17 7.83 -7.50
N GLU A 12 -0.64 8.86 -7.30
CA GLU A 12 -0.85 9.90 -8.32
C GLU A 12 0.41 10.72 -8.59
N GLU A 13 1.18 11.05 -7.55
CA GLU A 13 2.49 11.70 -7.70
C GLU A 13 3.47 10.84 -8.51
N LEU A 14 3.49 9.52 -8.28
CA LEU A 14 4.32 8.59 -9.06
C LEU A 14 3.85 8.50 -10.51
N ARG A 15 2.54 8.42 -10.74
CA ARG A 15 1.95 8.40 -12.08
C ARG A 15 2.33 9.65 -12.87
N THR A 16 2.22 10.82 -12.26
CA THR A 16 2.60 12.10 -12.86
C THR A 16 4.11 12.26 -13.06
N SER A 17 4.92 11.63 -12.21
CA SER A 17 6.39 11.62 -12.31
C SER A 17 6.96 10.59 -13.30
N GLY A 18 6.10 9.81 -13.97
CA GLY A 18 6.53 8.83 -14.97
C GLY A 18 6.78 7.42 -14.43
N HIS A 19 6.23 7.09 -13.26
CA HIS A 19 6.32 5.78 -12.61
C HIS A 19 4.94 5.11 -12.44
N PRO A 20 4.18 4.87 -13.54
CA PRO A 20 2.81 4.35 -13.45
C PRO A 20 2.75 2.91 -12.89
N GLU A 21 3.77 2.09 -13.12
CA GLU A 21 3.83 0.71 -12.61
C GLU A 21 3.94 0.67 -11.08
N ASP A 22 4.76 1.56 -10.52
CA ASP A 22 4.91 1.73 -9.07
C ASP A 22 3.62 2.31 -8.45
N ALA A 23 2.95 3.23 -9.16
CA ALA A 23 1.66 3.78 -8.76
C ALA A 23 0.57 2.69 -8.68
N GLU A 24 0.42 1.88 -9.73
CA GLU A 24 -0.53 0.75 -9.76
C GLU A 24 -0.23 -0.27 -8.65
N ARG A 25 1.05 -0.50 -8.34
CA ARG A 25 1.45 -1.42 -7.28
C ARG A 25 1.06 -0.88 -5.90
N LEU A 26 1.27 0.41 -5.63
CA LEU A 26 0.82 1.06 -4.39
C LEU A 26 -0.69 1.00 -4.23
N GLU A 27 -1.45 1.29 -5.29
CA GLU A 27 -2.91 1.24 -5.27
C GLU A 27 -3.45 -0.17 -4.98
N ARG A 28 -2.84 -1.20 -5.58
CA ARG A 28 -3.21 -2.60 -5.32
C ARG A 28 -2.90 -3.03 -3.89
N ASP A 29 -1.71 -2.70 -3.40
CA ASP A 29 -1.27 -3.12 -2.07
C ASP A 29 -2.09 -2.39 -0.97
N ILE A 30 -2.49 -1.14 -1.16
CA ILE A 30 -3.37 -0.43 -0.22
C ILE A 30 -4.82 -0.90 -0.28
N GLU A 31 -5.32 -1.29 -1.45
CA GLU A 31 -6.66 -1.87 -1.57
C GLU A 31 -6.76 -3.21 -0.81
N TYR A 32 -5.73 -4.06 -0.92
CA TYR A 32 -5.65 -5.29 -0.14
C TYR A 32 -5.63 -5.00 1.36
N VAL A 33 -4.77 -4.07 1.81
CA VAL A 33 -4.71 -3.64 3.21
C VAL A 33 -6.07 -3.13 3.70
N SER A 34 -6.71 -2.22 2.96
CA SER A 34 -8.04 -1.69 3.34
C SER A 34 -9.10 -2.78 3.42
N LYS A 35 -9.08 -3.75 2.51
CA LYS A 35 -10.02 -4.87 2.50
C LYS A 35 -9.83 -5.79 3.71
N VAL A 36 -8.58 -6.17 4.01
CA VAL A 36 -8.24 -7.01 5.17
C VAL A 36 -8.70 -6.34 6.48
N TRP A 37 -8.51 -5.03 6.61
CA TRP A 37 -8.97 -4.27 7.77
C TRP A 37 -10.50 -4.13 7.87
N ALA A 38 -11.19 -4.06 6.73
CA ALA A 38 -12.65 -3.95 6.67
C ALA A 38 -13.34 -5.29 6.98
N ASP A 39 -12.78 -6.41 6.51
CA ASP A 39 -13.42 -7.73 6.57
C ASP A 39 -13.38 -8.37 7.97
N SER A 40 -12.36 -8.13 8.82
CA SER A 40 -12.43 -8.46 10.26
C SER A 40 -11.25 -7.89 11.06
N PRO A 41 -11.41 -6.85 11.89
CA PRO A 41 -10.32 -6.41 12.77
C PRO A 41 -9.95 -7.42 13.88
N ALA A 42 -10.74 -8.49 14.07
CA ALA A 42 -10.53 -9.52 15.08
C ALA A 42 -9.85 -10.80 14.53
N ASP A 43 -10.07 -11.14 13.24
CA ASP A 43 -9.59 -12.41 12.66
C ASP A 43 -8.34 -12.27 11.79
N VAL A 44 -7.90 -11.05 11.47
CA VAL A 44 -6.60 -10.76 10.79
C VAL A 44 -5.39 -11.33 11.54
N PHE A 45 -5.59 -11.77 12.78
CA PHE A 45 -4.58 -12.46 13.59
C PHE A 45 -4.37 -13.94 13.23
N LEU A 46 -5.16 -14.52 12.31
CA LEU A 46 -5.01 -15.91 11.87
C LEU A 46 -3.99 -16.03 10.72
N ALA A 47 -2.71 -15.88 11.07
CA ALA A 47 -1.54 -16.29 10.29
C ALA A 47 -1.36 -15.68 8.88
N ASP A 48 -1.95 -16.27 7.83
CA ASP A 48 -1.59 -16.01 6.43
C ASP A 48 -1.89 -14.56 6.00
N ASP A 49 -3.05 -14.02 6.40
CA ASP A 49 -3.45 -12.64 6.09
C ASP A 49 -2.50 -11.60 6.70
N LEU A 50 -1.90 -11.89 7.85
CA LEU A 50 -0.91 -10.99 8.48
C LEU A 50 0.43 -11.01 7.73
N GLY A 51 0.82 -12.17 7.19
CA GLY A 51 2.00 -12.32 6.36
C GLY A 51 1.88 -11.52 5.05
N ASP A 52 0.77 -11.68 4.35
CA ASP A 52 0.47 -10.99 3.10
C ASP A 52 0.38 -9.46 3.30
N LEU A 53 -0.23 -9.04 4.41
CA LEU A 53 -0.34 -7.64 4.80
C LEU A 53 1.04 -7.03 5.10
N LEU A 54 1.90 -7.75 5.84
CA LEU A 54 3.27 -7.31 6.08
C LEU A 54 4.04 -7.17 4.76
N GLU A 55 3.87 -8.11 3.82
CA GLU A 55 4.49 -8.05 2.52
C GLU A 55 4.00 -6.83 1.71
N CYS A 56 2.70 -6.56 1.72
CA CYS A 56 2.12 -5.36 1.11
C CYS A 56 2.73 -4.08 1.68
N LEU A 57 2.79 -3.96 3.02
CA LEU A 57 3.37 -2.79 3.68
C LEU A 57 4.85 -2.61 3.33
N GLN A 58 5.64 -3.70 3.32
CA GLN A 58 7.05 -3.66 2.95
C GLN A 58 7.25 -3.22 1.49
N ARG A 59 6.43 -3.73 0.56
CA ARG A 59 6.48 -3.31 -0.85
C ARG A 59 6.13 -1.84 -1.02
N MET A 60 5.08 -1.36 -0.36
CA MET A 60 4.72 0.05 -0.40
C MET A 60 5.84 0.95 0.13
N LEU A 61 6.45 0.59 1.26
CA LEU A 61 7.59 1.33 1.80
C LEU A 61 8.81 1.30 0.86
N ALA A 62 9.07 0.18 0.19
CA ALA A 62 10.16 0.07 -0.77
C ALA A 62 9.91 0.94 -2.02
N ILE A 63 8.68 0.98 -2.54
CA ILE A 63 8.30 1.86 -3.65
C ILE A 63 8.51 3.31 -3.24
N LEU A 64 7.91 3.73 -2.14
CA LEU A 64 8.02 5.11 -1.67
C LEU A 64 9.49 5.48 -1.41
N GLY A 65 10.26 4.59 -0.79
CA GLY A 65 11.68 4.80 -0.52
C GLY A 65 12.57 4.95 -1.76
N ARG A 66 12.20 4.33 -2.91
CA ARG A 66 12.90 4.55 -4.19
C ARG A 66 12.73 5.97 -4.74
N HIS A 67 11.63 6.63 -4.35
CA HIS A 67 11.20 7.90 -4.92
C HIS A 67 11.27 9.07 -3.93
N VAL A 68 11.64 8.82 -2.67
CA VAL A 68 12.00 9.87 -1.72
C VAL A 68 13.37 10.42 -2.08
N THR A 69 13.39 11.57 -2.75
CA THR A 69 14.57 12.43 -2.87
C THR A 69 14.74 13.22 -1.58
N VAL A 70 15.85 12.99 -0.87
CA VAL A 70 16.33 13.83 0.25
C VAL A 70 17.01 15.07 -0.30
#